data_AF-A0A2S8WY72-F1
#
_entry.id   AF-A0A2S8WY72-F1
#
_cell.length_a   1.000
_cell.length_b   1.000
_cell.length_c   1.000
_cell.angle_alpha   90.00
_cell.angle_beta   90.00
_cell.angle_gamma   90.00
#
_symmetry.space_group_name_H-M   'P 1'
#
loop_
_entity.id
_entity.type
_entity.pdbx_description
1 polymer ?
#
loop_
_entity_poly.entity_id
_entity_poly.type
_entity_poly.pdbx_seq_one_letter_code
_entity_poly.pdbx_strand_id
1 'polypeptide(L)'
;MEPILIFKALSNETRRQILLWLKNPEQHFPPLELSQHPDGGKNGICVGTIQLKAGLAQSVISSYLLTMLKAGLLLSERRGQWTYYRRNEETIRQFAEYVQNEL
;
A
#
# COMPACT_ATOMS: atom_id res chain seq x y z
N MET A 1 7.84 0.24 15.27
CA MET A 1 8.24 0.06 13.85
C MET A 1 9.38 -0.95 13.84
N GLU A 2 9.35 -1.94 12.94
CA GLU A 2 10.36 -3.01 12.88
C GLU A 2 11.20 -2.87 11.58
N PRO A 3 12.41 -2.26 11.63
CA PRO A 3 13.17 -1.90 10.42
C PRO A 3 13.46 -3.08 9.49
N ILE A 4 13.80 -4.25 10.03
CA ILE A 4 14.10 -5.46 9.25
C ILE A 4 12.87 -5.91 8.43
N LEU A 5 11.66 -5.80 8.99
CA LEU A 5 10.43 -6.13 8.25
C LEU A 5 10.16 -5.13 7.13
N ILE A 6 10.46 -3.84 7.36
CA ILE A 6 10.35 -2.80 6.34
C ILE A 6 11.34 -3.05 5.20
N PHE A 7 12.62 -3.31 5.50
CA PHE A 7 13.62 -3.65 4.47
C PHE A 7 13.21 -4.88 3.67
N LYS A 8 12.79 -5.95 4.35
CA LYS A 8 12.26 -7.16 3.70
C LYS A 8 11.03 -6.88 2.85
N ALA A 9 10.19 -5.91 3.21
CA ALA A 9 9.03 -5.51 2.41
C ALA A 9 9.44 -4.69 1.17
N LEU A 10 10.36 -3.75 1.33
CA LEU A 10 10.81 -2.85 0.27
C LEU A 10 11.78 -3.51 -0.73
N SER A 11 12.42 -4.62 -0.38
CA SER A 11 13.35 -5.35 -1.25
C SER A 11 12.71 -6.03 -2.47
N ASN A 12 11.38 -5.98 -2.62
CA ASN A 12 10.67 -6.46 -3.80
C ASN A 12 10.10 -5.29 -4.60
N GLU A 13 10.29 -5.34 -5.92
CA GLU A 13 9.93 -4.26 -6.84
C GLU A 13 8.42 -3.97 -6.84
N THR A 14 7.58 -4.98 -6.97
CA THR A 14 6.11 -4.81 -6.99
C THR A 14 5.61 -4.17 -5.69
N ARG A 15 6.12 -4.59 -4.53
CA ARG A 15 5.74 -3.99 -3.24
C ARG A 15 6.13 -2.50 -3.15
N ARG A 16 7.29 -2.14 -3.70
CA ARG A 16 7.70 -0.73 -3.83
C ARG A 16 6.77 0.04 -4.78
N GLN A 17 6.44 -0.53 -5.93
CA GLN A 17 5.51 0.09 -6.89
C GLN A 17 4.13 0.33 -6.26
N ILE A 18 3.62 -0.60 -5.46
CA ILE A 18 2.36 -0.42 -4.73
C ILE A 18 2.43 0.82 -3.82
N LEU A 19 3.51 1.05 -3.07
CA LEU A 19 3.66 2.27 -2.26
C LEU A 19 3.74 3.56 -3.08
N LEU A 20 4.30 3.50 -4.28
CA LEU A 20 4.32 4.65 -5.17
C LEU A 20 2.93 4.96 -5.70
N TRP A 21 2.19 3.92 -6.14
CA TRP A 21 0.81 4.09 -6.59
C TRP A 21 -0.10 4.63 -5.52
N LEU A 22 0.02 4.12 -4.30
CA LEU A 22 -0.79 4.57 -3.15
C LEU A 22 -0.37 5.93 -2.62
N LYS A 23 0.75 6.51 -3.05
CA LYS A 23 1.16 7.89 -2.68
C LYS A 23 0.28 8.93 -3.38
N ASN A 24 0.04 8.71 -4.67
CA ASN A 24 -0.73 9.59 -5.54
C ASN A 24 -1.76 8.75 -6.32
N PRO A 25 -2.75 8.15 -5.65
CA PRO A 25 -3.67 7.20 -6.29
C PRO A 25 -4.39 7.80 -7.51
N GLU A 26 -4.66 9.11 -7.50
CA GLU A 26 -5.27 9.86 -8.61
C GLU A 26 -4.45 9.85 -9.91
N GLN A 27 -3.12 9.66 -9.82
CA GLN A 27 -2.24 9.60 -10.98
C GLN A 27 -2.06 8.16 -11.49
N HIS A 28 -2.46 7.18 -10.68
CA HIS A 28 -2.10 5.78 -10.90
C HIS A 28 -3.31 4.87 -11.10
N PHE A 29 -4.49 5.25 -10.65
CA PHE A 29 -5.71 4.47 -10.82
C PHE A 29 -6.74 5.24 -11.65
N PRO A 30 -7.55 4.55 -12.49
CA PRO A 30 -8.58 5.20 -13.29
C PRO A 30 -9.57 6.01 -12.44
N PRO A 31 -10.10 7.15 -12.93
CA PRO A 31 -11.11 7.94 -12.22
C PRO A 31 -12.35 7.13 -11.82
N LEU A 32 -12.76 6.15 -12.64
CA LEU A 32 -13.89 5.28 -12.34
C LEU A 32 -13.66 4.46 -11.06
N GLU A 33 -12.46 3.90 -10.90
CA GLU A 33 -12.08 3.15 -9.70
C GLU A 33 -12.04 4.06 -8.47
N LEU A 34 -11.54 5.30 -8.63
CA LEU A 34 -11.49 6.29 -7.56
C LEU A 34 -12.88 6.85 -7.20
N SER A 35 -13.79 6.94 -8.18
CA SER A 35 -15.16 7.44 -8.00
C SER A 35 -16.07 6.47 -7.24
N GLN A 36 -15.70 5.18 -7.20
CA GLN A 36 -16.29 4.21 -6.28
C GLN A 36 -15.90 4.48 -4.82
N HIS A 37 -15.07 5.49 -4.57
CA HIS A 37 -14.67 5.92 -3.23
C HIS A 37 -15.23 7.33 -3.00
N PRO A 38 -16.07 7.54 -1.97
CA PRO A 38 -16.68 8.84 -1.67
C PRO A 38 -15.67 9.98 -1.49
N ASP A 39 -14.41 9.62 -1.28
CA ASP A 39 -13.29 10.50 -0.98
C ASP A 39 -12.18 10.47 -2.05
N GLY A 40 -12.42 9.84 -3.22
CA GLY A 40 -11.49 9.83 -4.35
C GLY A 40 -10.22 9.00 -4.12
N GLY A 41 -10.30 7.94 -3.32
CA GLY A 41 -9.18 7.04 -3.00
C GLY A 41 -8.29 7.50 -1.84
N LYS A 42 -8.59 8.63 -1.19
CA LYS A 42 -7.85 9.14 -0.02
C LYS A 42 -7.88 8.19 1.19
N ASN A 43 -8.88 7.34 1.26
CA ASN A 43 -9.10 6.33 2.28
C ASN A 43 -8.56 4.96 1.87
N GLY A 44 -7.88 4.87 0.73
CA GLY A 44 -7.24 3.67 0.23
C GLY A 44 -7.93 3.07 -1.00
N ILE A 45 -7.23 2.09 -1.57
CA ILE A 45 -7.59 1.43 -2.82
C ILE A 45 -7.92 -0.04 -2.53
N CYS A 46 -8.96 -0.57 -3.18
CA CYS A 46 -9.37 -1.95 -3.02
C CYS A 46 -8.27 -2.91 -3.49
N VAL A 47 -8.14 -4.06 -2.80
CA VAL A 47 -7.24 -5.14 -3.22
C VAL A 47 -7.42 -5.56 -4.68
N GLY A 48 -8.66 -5.59 -5.19
CA GLY A 48 -8.95 -5.96 -6.58
C GLY A 48 -8.36 -4.96 -7.58
N THR A 49 -8.51 -3.67 -7.33
CA THR A 49 -7.95 -2.61 -8.17
C THR A 49 -6.42 -2.65 -8.18
N ILE A 50 -5.79 -2.87 -7.01
CA ILE A 50 -4.33 -3.05 -6.91
C ILE A 50 -3.89 -4.28 -7.71
N GLN A 51 -4.64 -5.39 -7.59
CA GLN A 51 -4.35 -6.62 -8.32
C GLN A 51 -4.42 -6.42 -9.83
N LEU A 52 -5.50 -5.82 -10.34
CA LEU A 52 -5.68 -5.55 -11.76
C LEU A 52 -4.53 -4.70 -12.30
N LYS A 53 -4.12 -3.66 -11.57
CA LYS A 53 -3.00 -2.80 -11.96
C LYS A 53 -1.66 -3.54 -11.95
N ALA A 54 -1.43 -4.40 -10.96
CA ALA A 54 -0.18 -5.14 -10.83
C ALA A 54 -0.06 -6.29 -11.84
N GLY A 55 -1.16 -6.75 -12.43
CA GLY A 55 -1.16 -7.86 -13.39
C GLY A 55 -0.78 -9.21 -12.79
N LEU A 56 -0.88 -9.35 -11.46
CA LEU A 56 -0.52 -10.56 -10.73
C LEU A 56 -1.76 -11.27 -10.18
N ALA A 57 -1.62 -12.55 -9.85
CA ALA A 57 -2.68 -13.32 -9.21
C ALA A 57 -3.10 -12.70 -7.86
N GLN A 58 -4.39 -12.79 -7.54
CA GLN A 58 -4.96 -12.24 -6.31
C GLN A 58 -4.26 -12.76 -5.04
N SER A 59 -3.89 -14.04 -5.00
CA SER A 59 -3.18 -14.64 -3.87
C SER A 59 -1.80 -14.01 -3.64
N VAL A 60 -1.07 -13.71 -4.72
CA VAL A 60 0.25 -13.07 -4.66
C VAL A 60 0.11 -11.65 -4.11
N ILE A 61 -0.83 -10.86 -4.66
CA ILE A 61 -1.07 -9.48 -4.22
C ILE A 61 -1.56 -9.43 -2.78
N SER A 62 -2.47 -10.33 -2.40
CA SER A 62 -2.93 -10.42 -1.01
C SER A 62 -1.78 -10.72 -0.05
N SER A 63 -0.89 -11.65 -0.42
CA SER A 63 0.33 -11.95 0.37
C SER A 63 1.27 -10.73 0.48
N TYR A 64 1.44 -9.98 -0.60
CA TYR A 64 2.27 -8.76 -0.61
C TYR A 64 1.69 -7.68 0.29
N LEU A 65 0.39 -7.41 0.17
CA LEU A 65 -0.31 -6.41 0.99
C LEU A 65 -0.28 -6.80 2.47
N LEU A 66 -0.48 -8.09 2.80
CA LEU A 66 -0.34 -8.59 4.17
C LEU A 66 1.09 -8.41 4.70
N THR A 67 2.11 -8.66 3.87
CA THR A 67 3.51 -8.47 4.27
C THR A 67 3.81 -7.00 4.56
N MET A 68 3.31 -6.09 3.73
CA MET A 68 3.49 -4.65 3.92
C MET A 68 2.69 -4.10 5.10
N LEU A 69 1.49 -4.65 5.35
CA LEU A 69 0.68 -4.35 6.54
C LEU A 69 1.40 -4.79 7.82
N LYS A 70 1.98 -6.01 7.84
CA LYS A 70 2.79 -6.51 8.96
C LYS A 70 4.05 -5.65 9.19
N ALA A 71 4.66 -5.12 8.14
CA ALA A 71 5.77 -4.18 8.23
C ALA A 71 5.35 -2.77 8.69
N GLY A 72 4.05 -2.51 8.81
CA GLY A 72 3.50 -1.21 9.20
C GLY A 72 3.48 -0.17 8.09
N LEU A 73 3.86 -0.51 6.86
CA LEU A 73 3.92 0.42 5.72
C LEU A 73 2.54 0.77 5.16
N LEU A 74 1.56 -0.10 5.39
CA LEU A 74 0.18 0.09 4.97
C LEU A 74 -0.76 0.10 6.18
N LEU A 75 -1.92 0.70 5.98
CA LEU A 75 -3.11 0.54 6.83
C LEU A 75 -4.19 -0.13 6.00
N SER A 76 -5.00 -0.96 6.63
CA SER A 76 -6.12 -1.65 5.99
C SER A 76 -7.46 -1.27 6.63
N GLU A 77 -8.48 -1.10 5.81
CA GLU A 77 -9.86 -0.86 6.25
C GLU A 77 -10.81 -1.81 5.52
N ARG A 78 -11.72 -2.46 6.25
CA ARG A 78 -12.74 -3.32 5.64
C ARG A 78 -14.04 -2.55 5.47
N ARG A 79 -14.56 -2.51 4.24
CA ARG A 79 -15.84 -1.87 3.91
C ARG A 79 -16.73 -2.89 3.19
N GLY A 80 -17.71 -3.42 3.91
CA GLY A 80 -18.52 -4.53 3.44
C GLY A 80 -17.68 -5.77 3.12
N GLN A 81 -17.72 -6.20 1.86
CA GLN A 81 -17.00 -7.39 1.41
C GLN A 81 -15.55 -7.11 0.98
N TRP A 82 -15.16 -5.84 0.85
CA TRP A 82 -13.87 -5.45 0.27
C TRP A 82 -12.91 -4.89 1.34
N THR A 83 -11.63 -5.17 1.16
CA THR A 83 -10.55 -4.59 1.99
C THR A 83 -9.76 -3.59 1.18
N TYR A 84 -9.56 -2.43 1.78
CA TYR A 84 -8.90 -1.26 1.21
C TYR A 84 -7.57 -1.05 1.88
N TYR A 85 -6.57 -0.61 1.11
CA TYR A 85 -5.24 -0.35 1.60
C TYR A 85 -4.81 1.08 1.27
N ARG A 86 -4.19 1.75 2.25
CA ARG A 86 -3.54 3.05 2.07
C ARG A 86 -2.17 3.05 2.74
N ARG A 87 -1.35 4.04 2.40
CA ARG A 87 -0.05 4.23 3.05
C ARG A 87 -0.22 4.60 4.52
N ASN A 88 0.66 4.08 5.33
CA ASN A 88 0.86 4.54 6.70
C ASN A 88 1.94 5.61 6.72
N GLU A 89 1.57 6.88 6.46
CA GLU A 89 2.56 7.97 6.40
C GLU A 89 3.32 8.15 7.71
N GLU A 90 2.72 7.82 8.85
CA GLU A 90 3.38 7.92 10.14
C GLU A 90 4.57 6.95 10.23
N THR A 91 4.34 5.66 9.96
CA THR A 91 5.44 4.68 9.93
C THR A 91 6.46 4.94 8.83
N ILE A 92 6.03 5.46 7.67
CA ILE A 92 6.95 5.83 6.58
C ILE A 92 7.85 7.00 7.01
N ARG A 93 7.32 8.02 7.68
CA ARG A 93 8.09 9.16 8.20
C ARG A 93 9.10 8.69 9.26
N GLN A 94 8.65 7.90 10.23
CA GLN A 94 9.51 7.30 11.26
C GLN A 94 10.63 6.47 10.64
N PHE A 95 10.35 5.71 9.58
CA PHE A 95 11.37 4.92 8.89
C PHE A 95 12.37 5.79 8.12
N ALA A 96 11.92 6.87 7.48
CA ALA A 96 12.80 7.82 6.81
C ALA A 96 13.74 8.51 7.81
N GLU A 97 13.22 8.93 8.97
CA GLU A 97 14.02 9.50 10.07
C GLU A 97 15.03 8.49 10.62
N TYR A 98 14.63 7.23 10.81
CA TYR A 98 15.55 6.16 11.21
C TYR A 98 16.69 5.98 10.21
N VAL A 99 16.39 5.91 8.90
CA VAL A 99 17.42 5.78 7.86
C VAL A 99 18.34 7.00 7.82
N GLN A 100 17.84 8.20 8.08
CA GLN A 100 18.64 9.43 8.04
C GLN A 100 19.57 9.58 9.25
N ASN A 101 19.13 9.14 10.43
CA ASN A 101 19.81 9.44 11.69
C ASN A 101 20.60 8.25 12.27
N GLU A 102 20.24 7.01 11.92
CA GLU A 102 20.80 5.78 12.53
C GLU A 102 21.54 4.87 11.54
N LEU A 103 21.51 5.17 10.23
CA LEU A 103 22.19 4.43 9.16
C LEU A 103 23.06 5.35 8.29
#